data_AF-A0A9W6PNW7-F1
#
_entry.id   AF-A0A9W6PNW7-F1
#
_cell.length_a   1.000
_cell.length_b   1.000
_cell.length_c   1.000
_cell.angle_alpha   90.00
_cell.angle_beta   90.00
_cell.angle_gamma   90.00
#
_symmetry.space_group_name_H-M   'P 1'
#
loop_
_entity.id
_entity.type
_entity.pdbx_description
1 polymer ?
#
loop_
_entity_poly.entity_id
_entity_poly.type
_entity_poly.pdbx_seq_one_letter_code
_entity_poly.pdbx_strand_id
1 'polypeptide(L)'
;MGLSIAVSTVIQVTGSLLAYYFIGPEAREELTPSILIRTVGTQFVLGAIGLVLSAYGILLLAGLLAPLLGRGLLGMPTSLRRAWRDARPRMARLAGVAAVIMTCSLAALALPSAPLLILVAVEGPVPAIIIAGMLGIPLGLAAMTWVYVLLVLAAPAVVMERESVGGALRRARALSRARWWRTCGTLLLALMITVFMGLLALRVPFLFVQVIVFGDAEGTGATAGALAVDTLGRIVSWSVVLPFDAGVIALLYVDRRMRREGFDLDLRTRARPAAQGGAPAASAPADGRADEVASDDGFFDLWRPDPIVARARPSRPPKPPVYIPLPPPVPPPQPPPQFQPYLQPPQAQPPAPPGPPAPQAPQQPPQTWTST
;
A
#
# COMPACT_ATOMS: atom_id res chain seq x y z
N MET A 1 17.17 -15.96 0.46
CA MET A 1 18.63 -15.96 0.64
C MET A 1 19.05 -15.22 1.89
N GLY A 2 18.67 -13.94 2.07
CA GLY A 2 19.04 -13.15 3.25
C GLY A 2 18.70 -13.78 4.61
N LEU A 3 17.53 -14.40 4.75
CA LEU A 3 17.14 -15.04 6.01
C LEU A 3 17.84 -16.38 6.27
N SER A 4 18.10 -17.18 5.23
CA SER A 4 18.89 -18.41 5.40
C SER A 4 20.35 -18.13 5.70
N ILE A 5 20.87 -17.05 5.15
CA ILE A 5 22.22 -16.58 5.42
C ILE A 5 22.24 -15.99 6.82
N ALA A 6 21.29 -15.15 7.21
CA ALA A 6 21.16 -14.67 8.59
C ALA A 6 21.03 -15.82 9.61
N VAL A 7 20.20 -16.83 9.33
CA VAL A 7 20.04 -18.01 10.18
C VAL A 7 21.30 -18.86 10.19
N SER A 8 21.95 -19.10 9.04
CA SER A 8 23.23 -19.82 8.99
C SER A 8 24.35 -19.05 9.70
N THR A 9 24.37 -17.72 9.57
CA THR A 9 25.30 -16.83 10.28
C THR A 9 25.03 -16.88 11.76
N VAL A 10 23.77 -16.84 12.21
CA VAL A 10 23.42 -16.97 13.63
C VAL A 10 23.81 -18.35 14.15
N ILE A 11 23.53 -19.43 13.41
CA ILE A 11 23.92 -20.80 13.79
C ILE A 11 25.44 -20.95 13.85
N GLN A 12 26.19 -20.43 12.86
CA GLN A 12 27.65 -20.49 12.84
C GLN A 12 28.28 -19.62 13.93
N VAL A 13 27.78 -18.38 14.11
CA VAL A 13 28.25 -17.47 15.16
C VAL A 13 27.95 -18.07 16.54
N THR A 14 26.75 -18.61 16.74
CA THR A 14 26.35 -19.24 18.01
C THR A 14 27.17 -20.50 18.26
N GLY A 15 27.26 -21.41 17.28
CA GLY A 15 28.05 -22.63 17.41
C GLY A 15 29.53 -22.35 17.66
N SER A 16 30.06 -21.28 17.06
CA SER A 16 31.46 -20.89 17.25
C SER A 16 31.73 -20.14 18.55
N LEU A 17 30.79 -19.31 19.01
CA LEU A 17 30.85 -18.71 20.34
C LEU A 17 30.72 -19.78 21.42
N LEU A 18 29.85 -20.77 21.20
CA LEU A 18 29.69 -21.91 22.08
C LEU A 18 30.97 -22.75 22.09
N ALA A 19 31.58 -23.05 20.94
CA ALA A 19 32.86 -23.73 20.85
C ALA A 19 33.98 -22.94 21.56
N TYR A 20 34.10 -21.64 21.28
CA TYR A 20 35.09 -20.76 21.90
C TYR A 20 34.95 -20.66 23.42
N TYR A 21 33.72 -20.64 23.94
CA TYR A 21 33.44 -20.43 25.36
C TYR A 21 33.39 -21.75 26.16
N PHE A 22 32.86 -22.84 25.59
CA PHE A 22 32.69 -24.12 26.30
C PHE A 22 33.84 -25.11 26.12
N ILE A 23 34.58 -25.09 25.00
CA ILE A 23 35.61 -26.11 24.72
C ILE A 23 36.99 -25.72 25.27
N GLY A 24 37.18 -24.49 25.75
CA GLY A 24 38.43 -24.10 26.40
C GLY A 24 39.64 -24.12 25.43
N PRO A 25 40.88 -24.14 25.94
CA PRO A 25 42.09 -23.86 25.18
C PRO A 25 42.33 -24.78 23.97
N GLU A 26 41.77 -25.99 23.93
CA GLU A 26 41.91 -26.94 22.82
C GLU A 26 41.24 -26.46 21.52
N ALA A 27 40.08 -25.78 21.60
CA ALA A 27 39.42 -25.19 20.43
C ALA A 27 40.16 -23.95 19.87
N ARG A 28 41.07 -23.34 20.65
CA ARG A 28 41.86 -22.18 20.22
C ARG A 28 42.97 -22.57 19.22
N GLU A 29 43.36 -23.85 19.21
CA GLU A 29 44.39 -24.40 18.32
C GLU A 29 43.78 -25.06 17.06
N GLU A 30 42.62 -25.68 17.16
CA GLU A 30 42.00 -26.46 16.06
C GLU A 30 41.18 -25.63 15.06
N LEU A 31 40.53 -24.54 15.50
CA LEU A 31 39.90 -23.55 14.61
C LEU A 31 40.65 -22.23 14.72
N THR A 32 41.49 -21.90 13.73
CA THR A 32 42.11 -20.58 13.66
C THR A 32 41.01 -19.50 13.65
N PRO A 33 40.94 -18.59 14.65
CA PRO A 33 39.87 -17.58 14.76
C PRO A 33 39.70 -16.72 13.50
N SER A 34 40.77 -16.54 12.73
CA SER A 34 40.78 -15.82 11.46
C SER A 34 39.97 -16.52 10.36
N ILE A 35 39.99 -17.86 10.29
CA ILE A 35 39.24 -18.63 9.28
C ILE A 35 37.73 -18.49 9.52
N LEU A 36 37.33 -18.53 10.79
CA LEU A 36 35.94 -18.37 11.18
C LEU A 36 35.41 -16.97 10.85
N ILE A 37 36.12 -15.92 11.28
CA ILE A 37 35.73 -14.52 11.02
C ILE A 37 35.66 -14.26 9.51
N ARG A 38 36.62 -14.79 8.74
CA ARG A 38 36.63 -14.67 7.27
C ARG A 38 35.44 -15.38 6.64
N THR A 39 35.08 -16.57 7.11
CA THR A 39 33.94 -17.35 6.58
C THR A 39 32.61 -16.66 6.89
N VAL A 40 32.42 -16.22 8.13
CA VAL A 40 31.23 -15.47 8.57
C VAL A 40 31.12 -14.16 7.80
N GLY A 41 32.21 -13.40 7.68
CA GLY A 41 32.26 -12.16 6.92
C GLY A 41 31.92 -12.37 5.44
N THR A 42 32.48 -13.43 4.83
CA THR A 42 32.19 -13.78 3.43
C THR A 42 30.71 -14.12 3.23
N GLN A 43 30.13 -14.94 4.12
CA GLN A 43 28.69 -15.27 4.06
C GLN A 43 27.82 -14.04 4.24
N PHE A 44 28.17 -13.15 5.17
CA PHE A 44 27.45 -11.90 5.38
C PHE A 44 27.47 -11.02 4.13
N VAL A 45 28.63 -10.83 3.51
CA VAL A 45 28.79 -10.03 2.28
C VAL A 45 27.99 -10.64 1.13
N LEU A 46 28.10 -11.96 0.91
CA LEU A 46 27.33 -12.65 -0.13
C LEU A 46 25.81 -12.55 0.11
N GLY A 47 25.38 -12.62 1.38
CA GLY A 47 23.98 -12.44 1.75
C GLY A 47 23.47 -11.03 1.54
N ALA A 48 24.27 -10.03 1.87
CA ALA A 48 23.96 -8.63 1.63
C ALA A 48 23.83 -8.35 0.13
N ILE A 49 24.76 -8.87 -0.70
CA ILE A 49 24.68 -8.77 -2.16
C ILE A 49 23.38 -9.41 -2.67
N GLY A 50 23.06 -10.63 -2.23
CA GLY A 50 21.83 -11.32 -2.61
C GLY A 50 20.56 -10.57 -2.19
N LEU A 51 20.56 -9.92 -1.01
CA LEU A 51 19.46 -9.09 -0.54
C LEU A 51 19.27 -7.85 -1.41
N VAL A 52 20.37 -7.17 -1.76
CA VAL A 52 20.37 -5.99 -2.63
C VAL A 52 19.87 -6.34 -4.03
N LEU A 53 20.36 -7.43 -4.62
CA LEU A 53 19.90 -7.91 -5.93
C LEU A 53 18.40 -8.28 -5.90
N SER A 54 17.96 -8.96 -4.85
CA SER A 54 16.55 -9.32 -4.67
C SER A 54 15.66 -8.07 -4.56
N ALA A 55 16.02 -7.12 -3.70
CA ALA A 55 15.28 -5.88 -3.54
C ALA A 55 15.23 -5.06 -4.85
N TYR A 56 16.34 -5.02 -5.58
CA TYR A 56 16.40 -4.39 -6.90
C TYR A 56 15.44 -5.08 -7.89
N GLY A 57 15.45 -6.42 -7.95
CA GLY A 57 14.53 -7.21 -8.76
C GLY A 57 13.05 -6.98 -8.41
N ILE A 58 12.72 -6.90 -7.12
CA ILE A 58 11.37 -6.59 -6.62
C ILE A 58 10.93 -5.21 -7.12
N LEU A 59 11.79 -4.19 -7.07
CA LEU A 59 11.46 -2.85 -7.57
C LEU A 59 11.18 -2.84 -9.08
N LEU A 60 12.00 -3.55 -9.87
CA LEU A 60 11.77 -3.72 -11.30
C LEU A 60 10.44 -4.42 -11.57
N LEU A 61 10.16 -5.49 -10.83
CA LEU A 61 8.94 -6.26 -10.99
C LEU A 61 7.71 -5.45 -10.55
N ALA A 62 7.82 -4.62 -9.50
CA ALA A 62 6.75 -3.74 -9.05
C ALA A 62 6.39 -2.71 -10.12
N GLY A 63 7.41 -2.10 -10.76
CA GLY A 63 7.20 -1.20 -11.89
C GLY A 63 6.57 -1.90 -13.10
N LEU A 64 6.97 -3.14 -13.38
CA LEU A 64 6.43 -3.95 -14.48
C LEU A 64 4.98 -4.42 -14.23
N LEU A 65 4.65 -4.77 -12.99
CA LEU A 65 3.31 -5.24 -12.60
C LEU A 65 2.30 -4.11 -12.44
N ALA A 66 2.75 -2.87 -12.18
CA ALA A 66 1.85 -1.75 -11.94
C ALA A 66 0.83 -1.50 -13.08
N PRO A 67 1.20 -1.51 -14.38
CA PRO A 67 0.23 -1.37 -15.46
C PRO A 67 -0.77 -2.53 -15.57
N LEU A 68 -0.34 -3.76 -15.22
CA LEU A 68 -1.23 -4.93 -15.22
C LEU A 68 -2.31 -4.80 -14.15
N LEU A 69 -1.88 -4.48 -12.93
CA LEU A 69 -2.78 -4.31 -11.79
C LEU A 69 -3.68 -3.08 -11.99
N GLY A 70 -3.13 -1.97 -12.50
CA GLY A 70 -3.91 -0.78 -12.82
C GLY A 70 -5.03 -1.05 -13.83
N ARG A 71 -4.74 -1.79 -14.91
CA ARG A 71 -5.77 -2.17 -15.90
C ARG A 71 -6.80 -3.14 -15.33
N GLY A 72 -6.36 -4.16 -14.60
CA GLY A 72 -7.26 -5.12 -13.97
C GLY A 72 -8.24 -4.47 -12.99
N LEU A 73 -7.77 -3.49 -12.20
CA LEU A 73 -8.61 -2.73 -11.27
C LEU A 73 -9.62 -1.81 -11.97
N LEU A 74 -9.32 -1.37 -13.18
CA LEU A 74 -10.21 -0.52 -13.99
C LEU A 74 -11.11 -1.33 -14.93
N GLY A 75 -11.10 -2.66 -14.85
CA GLY A 75 -11.89 -3.54 -15.72
C GLY A 75 -11.43 -3.55 -17.18
N MET A 76 -10.24 -3.04 -17.47
CA MET A 76 -9.67 -3.01 -18.82
C MET A 76 -9.06 -4.37 -19.20
N PRO A 77 -9.07 -4.75 -20.50
CA PRO A 77 -8.52 -6.02 -20.95
C PRO A 77 -7.02 -6.13 -20.63
N THR A 78 -6.68 -7.09 -19.77
CA THR A 78 -5.29 -7.36 -19.38
C THR A 78 -4.68 -8.45 -20.26
N SER A 79 -3.53 -8.16 -20.87
CA SER A 79 -2.71 -9.16 -21.57
C SER A 79 -1.25 -8.98 -21.19
N LEU A 80 -0.57 -10.08 -20.84
CA LEU A 80 0.85 -10.09 -20.46
C LEU A 80 1.74 -9.51 -21.57
N ARG A 81 1.42 -9.82 -22.83
CA ARG A 81 2.13 -9.31 -24.00
C ARG A 81 2.00 -7.79 -24.14
N ARG A 82 0.80 -7.25 -23.85
CA ARG A 82 0.56 -5.81 -23.91
C ARG A 82 1.31 -5.09 -22.77
N ALA A 83 1.23 -5.61 -21.55
CA ALA A 83 1.95 -5.02 -20.42
C ALA A 83 3.47 -4.99 -20.63
N TRP A 84 4.05 -6.06 -21.17
CA TRP A 84 5.47 -6.07 -21.52
C TRP A 84 5.82 -5.01 -22.58
N ARG A 85 5.01 -4.87 -23.64
CA ARG A 85 5.21 -3.85 -24.68
C ARG A 85 5.15 -2.43 -24.11
N ASP A 86 4.27 -2.18 -23.15
CA ASP A 86 4.13 -0.86 -22.54
C ASP A 86 5.26 -0.52 -21.57
N ALA A 87 5.75 -1.52 -20.84
CA ALA A 87 6.79 -1.35 -19.83
C ALA A 87 8.20 -1.33 -20.44
N ARG A 88 8.46 -2.10 -21.51
CA ARG A 88 9.77 -2.25 -22.16
C ARG A 88 10.47 -0.92 -22.49
N PRO A 89 9.81 0.09 -23.10
CA PRO A 89 10.45 1.36 -23.44
C PRO A 89 10.96 2.14 -22.23
N ARG A 90 10.46 1.81 -21.02
CA ARG A 90 10.78 2.50 -19.77
C ARG A 90 11.65 1.69 -18.84
N MET A 91 12.08 0.48 -19.23
CA MET A 91 12.94 -0.37 -18.42
C MET A 91 14.23 0.35 -17.99
N ALA A 92 14.84 1.16 -18.86
CA ALA A 92 16.02 1.94 -18.50
C ALA A 92 15.73 2.98 -17.41
N ARG A 93 14.58 3.67 -17.47
CA ARG A 93 14.17 4.65 -16.45
C ARG A 93 13.79 3.97 -15.14
N LEU A 94 13.11 2.83 -15.22
CA LEU A 94 12.76 2.01 -14.07
C LEU A 94 14.00 1.46 -13.37
N ALA A 95 14.97 0.95 -14.14
CA ALA A 95 16.28 0.54 -13.65
C ALA A 95 17.02 1.71 -12.97
N GLY A 96 17.02 2.89 -13.60
CA GLY A 96 17.58 4.10 -13.00
C GLY A 96 16.91 4.49 -11.68
N VAL A 97 15.57 4.45 -11.61
CA VAL A 97 14.83 4.72 -10.36
C VAL A 97 15.15 3.68 -9.29
N ALA A 98 15.13 2.38 -9.64
CA ALA A 98 15.46 1.31 -8.71
C ALA A 98 16.90 1.44 -8.18
N ALA A 99 17.85 1.78 -9.05
CA ALA A 99 19.23 2.03 -8.65
C ALA A 99 19.33 3.20 -7.68
N VAL A 100 18.67 4.33 -7.97
CA VAL A 100 18.65 5.49 -7.05
C VAL A 100 18.02 5.14 -5.71
N ILE A 101 16.91 4.40 -5.69
CA ILE A 101 16.28 3.94 -4.44
C ILE A 101 17.27 3.10 -3.63
N MET A 102 17.94 2.13 -4.26
CA MET A 102 18.90 1.25 -3.59
C MET A 102 20.11 2.02 -3.09
N THR A 103 20.72 2.87 -3.92
CA THR A 103 21.88 3.68 -3.54
C THR A 103 21.55 4.65 -2.41
N CYS A 104 20.40 5.35 -2.46
CA CYS A 104 19.98 6.24 -1.38
C CYS A 104 19.73 5.48 -0.07
N SER A 105 19.12 4.29 -0.14
CA SER A 105 18.85 3.46 1.04
C SER A 105 20.15 2.92 1.65
N LEU A 106 21.06 2.42 0.81
CA LEU A 106 22.39 1.95 1.22
C LEU A 106 23.24 3.08 1.80
N ALA A 107 23.21 4.27 1.20
CA ALA A 107 23.88 5.45 1.76
C ALA A 107 23.31 5.83 3.13
N ALA A 108 21.98 5.76 3.29
CA ALA A 108 21.33 6.03 4.58
C ALA A 108 21.71 5.00 5.66
N LEU A 109 22.04 3.77 5.28
CA LEU A 109 22.64 2.77 6.19
C LEU A 109 24.12 3.07 6.48
N ALA A 110 24.89 3.37 5.44
CA ALA A 110 26.34 3.51 5.49
C ALA A 110 26.77 4.75 6.30
N LEU A 111 26.07 5.88 6.18
CA LEU A 111 26.47 7.12 6.85
C LEU A 111 26.50 7.00 8.38
N PRO A 112 25.43 6.54 9.06
CA PRO A 112 25.44 6.35 10.51
C PRO A 112 26.35 5.21 10.98
N SER A 113 26.58 4.19 10.13
CA SER A 113 27.46 3.07 10.43
C SER A 113 28.93 3.32 10.06
N ALA A 114 29.26 4.43 9.40
CA ALA A 114 30.62 4.75 8.98
C ALA A 114 31.64 4.78 10.14
N PRO A 115 31.34 5.35 11.33
CA PRO A 115 32.28 5.34 12.45
C PRO A 115 32.67 3.92 12.87
N LEU A 116 31.71 2.99 12.87
CA LEU A 116 31.97 1.57 13.14
C LEU A 116 32.93 1.00 12.09
N LEU A 117 32.63 1.19 10.80
CA LEU A 117 33.45 0.65 9.71
C LEU A 117 34.89 1.18 9.77
N ILE A 118 35.05 2.47 10.05
CA ILE A 118 36.36 3.11 10.19
C ILE A 118 37.10 2.53 11.39
N LEU A 119 36.46 2.45 12.58
CA LEU A 119 37.08 1.91 13.78
C LEU A 119 37.49 0.44 13.62
N VAL A 120 36.69 -0.37 12.94
CA VAL A 120 37.05 -1.76 12.62
C VAL A 120 38.24 -1.82 11.66
N ALA A 121 38.28 -0.96 10.63
CA ALA A 121 39.33 -0.95 9.62
C ALA A 121 40.71 -0.51 10.16
N VAL A 122 40.73 0.33 11.20
CA VAL A 122 41.97 0.82 11.83
C VAL A 122 42.32 0.09 13.13
N GLU A 123 41.63 -1.02 13.43
CA GLU A 123 41.82 -1.78 14.67
C GLU A 123 41.68 -0.91 15.93
N GLY A 124 40.67 -0.04 15.94
CA GLY A 124 40.40 0.91 17.01
C GLY A 124 40.04 0.24 18.35
N PRO A 125 39.96 1.03 19.44
CA PRO A 125 39.71 0.49 20.77
C PRO A 125 38.35 -0.24 20.83
N VAL A 126 38.36 -1.47 21.35
CA VAL A 126 37.17 -2.35 21.44
C VAL A 126 35.94 -1.65 22.04
N PRO A 127 36.03 -0.86 23.13
CA PRO A 127 34.87 -0.15 23.67
C PRO A 127 34.24 0.83 22.67
N ALA A 128 35.06 1.53 21.87
CA ALA A 128 34.56 2.46 20.86
C ALA A 128 33.88 1.72 19.69
N ILE A 129 34.41 0.57 19.27
CA ILE A 129 33.79 -0.30 18.26
C ILE A 129 32.40 -0.76 18.72
N ILE A 130 32.29 -1.22 19.97
CA ILE A 130 31.01 -1.68 20.54
C ILE A 130 29.99 -0.53 20.58
N ILE A 131 30.39 0.65 21.08
CA ILE A 131 29.51 1.82 21.13
C ILE A 131 29.07 2.26 19.73
N ALA A 132 30.02 2.35 18.79
CA ALA A 132 29.74 2.70 17.40
C ALA A 132 28.81 1.68 16.73
N GLY A 133 28.95 0.40 17.04
CA GLY A 133 28.07 -0.66 16.55
C GLY A 133 26.66 -0.56 17.13
N MET A 134 26.55 -0.40 18.45
CA MET A 134 25.26 -0.29 19.15
C MET A 134 24.44 0.92 18.74
N LEU A 135 25.07 2.04 18.36
CA LEU A 135 24.36 3.25 17.93
C LEU A 135 24.24 3.33 16.41
N GLY A 136 25.34 3.09 15.69
CA GLY A 136 25.44 3.30 14.25
C GLY A 136 24.62 2.31 13.43
N ILE A 137 24.59 1.03 13.79
CA ILE A 137 23.82 0.02 13.06
C ILE A 137 22.31 0.27 13.16
N PRO A 138 21.69 0.38 14.36
CA PRO A 138 20.24 0.59 14.43
C PRO A 138 19.82 1.94 13.84
N LEU A 139 20.63 2.99 14.03
CA LEU A 139 20.38 4.29 13.40
C LEU A 139 20.44 4.20 11.88
N GLY A 140 21.44 3.50 11.34
CA GLY A 140 21.59 3.24 9.92
C GLY A 140 20.43 2.43 9.35
N LEU A 141 19.99 1.37 10.03
CA LEU A 141 18.83 0.58 9.64
C LEU A 141 17.54 1.41 9.65
N ALA A 142 17.31 2.20 10.70
CA ALA A 142 16.16 3.10 10.79
C ALA A 142 16.17 4.13 9.64
N ALA A 143 17.32 4.74 9.35
CA ALA A 143 17.48 5.68 8.25
C ALA A 143 17.28 5.03 6.88
N MET A 144 17.82 3.82 6.67
CA MET A 144 17.62 3.02 5.47
C MET A 144 16.13 2.74 5.24
N THR A 145 15.44 2.20 6.25
CA THR A 145 14.00 1.90 6.16
C THR A 145 13.19 3.17 5.90
N TRP A 146 13.52 4.27 6.58
CA TRP A 146 12.88 5.57 6.38
C TRP A 146 12.96 6.04 4.92
N VAL A 147 14.17 6.04 4.35
CA VAL A 147 14.41 6.43 2.95
C VAL A 147 13.74 5.46 1.98
N TYR A 148 13.85 4.16 2.22
CA TYR A 148 13.23 3.13 1.38
C TYR A 148 11.72 3.32 1.30
N VAL A 149 11.02 3.45 2.44
CA VAL A 149 9.56 3.65 2.49
C VAL A 149 9.13 4.96 1.80
N LEU A 150 9.95 6.00 1.86
CA LEU A 150 9.68 7.26 1.15
C LEU A 150 9.76 7.13 -0.37
N LEU A 151 10.61 6.24 -0.88
CA LEU A 151 10.95 6.19 -2.31
C LEU A 151 10.45 4.94 -3.03
N VAL A 152 10.05 3.88 -2.32
CA VAL A 152 9.63 2.59 -2.92
C VAL A 152 8.51 2.73 -3.95
N LEU A 153 7.60 3.70 -3.75
CA LEU A 153 6.50 3.99 -4.69
C LEU A 153 6.95 4.68 -5.99
N ALA A 154 8.21 5.11 -6.10
CA ALA A 154 8.74 5.72 -7.32
C ALA A 154 8.88 4.71 -8.46
N ALA A 155 9.13 3.43 -8.13
CA ALA A 155 9.22 2.35 -9.10
C ALA A 155 7.92 2.12 -9.90
N PRO A 156 6.74 1.97 -9.28
CA PRO A 156 5.49 1.96 -10.02
C PRO A 156 5.14 3.33 -10.63
N ALA A 157 5.48 4.46 -9.99
CA ALA A 157 5.16 5.79 -10.50
C ALA A 157 5.86 6.13 -11.84
N VAL A 158 7.14 5.77 -12.02
CA VAL A 158 7.88 6.10 -13.25
C VAL A 158 7.31 5.43 -14.51
N VAL A 159 6.72 4.24 -14.33
CA VAL A 159 6.07 3.48 -15.41
C VAL A 159 4.64 3.99 -15.62
N MET A 160 3.86 4.11 -14.55
CA MET A 160 2.45 4.48 -14.60
C MET A 160 2.23 5.95 -15.00
N GLU A 161 2.92 6.88 -14.33
CA GLU A 161 2.74 8.33 -14.57
C GLU A 161 3.53 8.85 -15.75
N ARG A 162 4.32 7.96 -16.36
CA ARG A 162 5.19 8.28 -17.47
C ARG A 162 6.24 9.38 -17.17
N GLU A 163 6.57 9.57 -15.90
CA GLU A 163 7.48 10.61 -15.38
C GLU A 163 8.97 10.40 -15.67
N SER A 164 9.76 11.45 -15.41
CA SER A 164 11.22 11.38 -15.32
C SER A 164 11.68 10.73 -14.00
N VAL A 165 12.93 10.27 -13.91
CA VAL A 165 13.49 9.69 -12.67
C VAL A 165 13.30 10.64 -11.47
N GLY A 166 13.69 11.90 -11.63
CA GLY A 166 13.52 12.91 -10.58
C GLY A 166 12.06 13.25 -10.28
N GLY A 167 11.21 13.27 -11.32
CA GLY A 167 9.75 13.46 -11.17
C GLY A 167 9.12 12.38 -10.30
N ALA A 168 9.39 11.11 -10.64
CA ALA A 168 8.89 9.95 -9.92
C ALA A 168 9.33 9.92 -8.45
N LEU A 169 10.58 10.31 -8.14
CA LEU A 169 11.10 10.36 -6.77
C LEU A 169 10.42 11.45 -5.93
N ARG A 170 10.27 12.67 -6.48
CA ARG A 170 9.57 13.77 -5.79
C ARG A 170 8.12 13.39 -5.51
N ARG A 171 7.48 12.76 -6.49
CA ARG A 171 6.11 12.26 -6.42
C ARG A 171 5.97 11.22 -5.31
N ALA A 172 6.77 10.16 -5.34
CA ALA A 172 6.75 9.11 -4.32
C ALA A 172 6.93 9.67 -2.91
N ARG A 173 7.86 10.63 -2.73
CA ARG A 173 8.06 11.30 -1.46
C ARG A 173 6.82 12.04 -0.98
N ALA A 174 6.11 12.75 -1.86
CA ALA A 174 4.86 13.43 -1.52
C ALA A 174 3.74 12.44 -1.11
N LEU A 175 3.62 11.32 -1.82
CA LEU A 175 2.65 10.26 -1.52
C LEU A 175 2.96 9.57 -0.18
N SER A 176 4.22 9.26 0.11
CA SER A 176 4.60 8.52 1.32
C SER A 176 4.63 9.40 2.58
N ARG A 177 5.09 10.66 2.51
CA ARG A 177 5.40 11.49 3.69
C ARG A 177 4.24 11.62 4.68
N ALA A 178 3.03 11.98 4.24
CA ALA A 178 1.93 12.26 5.18
C ALA A 178 1.28 11.01 5.82
N ARG A 179 1.63 9.78 5.39
CA ARG A 179 1.08 8.53 5.94
C ARG A 179 2.16 7.45 6.02
N TRP A 180 3.38 7.89 6.32
CA TRP A 180 4.59 7.06 6.32
C TRP A 180 4.40 5.79 7.18
N TRP A 181 3.86 5.94 8.39
CA TRP A 181 3.58 4.82 9.31
C TRP A 181 2.67 3.74 8.73
N ARG A 182 1.65 4.14 7.97
CA ARG A 182 0.76 3.16 7.30
C ARG A 182 1.48 2.43 6.18
N THR A 183 2.29 3.14 5.39
CA THR A 183 3.09 2.52 4.32
C THR A 183 4.14 1.58 4.91
N CYS A 184 4.85 2.01 5.95
CA CYS A 184 5.81 1.20 6.68
C CYS A 184 5.14 -0.04 7.29
N GLY A 185 3.98 0.11 7.93
CA GLY A 185 3.22 -1.00 8.51
C GLY A 185 2.76 -2.03 7.47
N THR A 186 2.26 -1.58 6.31
CA THR A 186 1.89 -2.50 5.21
C THR A 186 3.11 -3.25 4.66
N LEU A 187 4.23 -2.55 4.45
CA LEU A 187 5.46 -3.18 3.96
C LEU A 187 6.07 -4.13 5.00
N LEU A 188 6.00 -3.78 6.29
CA LEU A 188 6.42 -4.64 7.38
C LEU A 188 5.54 -5.89 7.46
N LEU A 189 4.22 -5.75 7.33
CA LEU A 189 3.30 -6.89 7.29
C LEU A 189 3.59 -7.79 6.08
N ALA A 190 3.80 -7.20 4.91
CA ALA A 190 4.19 -7.94 3.71
C ALA A 190 5.51 -8.69 3.92
N LEU A 191 6.51 -8.03 4.53
CA LEU A 191 7.77 -8.67 4.91
C LEU A 191 7.57 -9.85 5.87
N MET A 192 6.70 -9.73 6.88
CA MET A 192 6.41 -10.84 7.78
C MET A 192 5.76 -12.02 7.04
N ILE A 193 4.81 -11.74 6.16
CA ILE A 193 4.14 -12.75 5.32
C ILE A 193 5.16 -13.44 4.41
N THR A 194 6.05 -12.70 3.75
CA THR A 194 7.03 -13.29 2.83
C THR A 194 8.16 -14.02 3.54
N VAL A 195 8.56 -13.56 4.73
CA VAL A 195 9.45 -14.30 5.61
C VAL A 195 8.82 -15.63 6.01
N PHE A 196 7.56 -15.63 6.43
CA PHE A 196 6.83 -16.85 6.77
C PHE A 196 6.67 -17.79 5.56
N MET A 197 6.20 -17.27 4.43
CA MET A 197 5.97 -18.04 3.21
C MET A 197 7.28 -18.61 2.64
N GLY A 198 8.28 -17.75 2.48
CA GLY A 198 9.55 -18.10 1.86
C GLY A 198 10.46 -18.97 2.73
N LEU A 199 10.40 -18.84 4.06
CA LEU A 199 11.23 -19.64 4.96
C LEU A 199 10.53 -20.90 5.47
N LEU A 200 9.27 -20.78 5.89
CA LEU A 200 8.59 -21.85 6.59
C LEU A 200 7.70 -22.64 5.64
N ALA A 201 6.80 -21.99 4.90
CA ALA A 201 5.84 -22.73 4.08
C ALA A 201 6.49 -23.42 2.85
N LEU A 202 7.30 -22.68 2.09
CA LEU A 202 7.82 -23.16 0.80
C LEU A 202 9.13 -23.93 0.92
N ARG A 203 9.91 -23.72 1.99
CA ARG A 203 11.23 -24.35 2.15
C ARG A 203 11.20 -25.64 2.97
N VAL A 204 10.34 -25.73 3.98
CA VAL A 204 10.28 -26.88 4.88
C VAL A 204 10.13 -28.22 4.15
N PRO A 205 9.28 -28.37 3.11
CA PRO A 205 9.19 -29.63 2.37
C PRO A 205 10.53 -30.08 1.76
N PHE A 206 11.31 -29.14 1.22
CA PHE A 206 12.63 -29.44 0.65
C PHE A 206 13.65 -29.79 1.72
N LEU A 207 13.56 -29.17 2.91
CA LEU A 207 14.39 -29.55 4.05
C LEU A 207 14.08 -30.98 4.51
N PHE A 208 12.81 -31.38 4.54
CA PHE A 208 12.44 -32.77 4.85
C PHE A 208 12.98 -33.75 3.81
N VAL A 209 12.83 -33.46 2.51
CA VAL A 209 13.41 -34.29 1.46
C VAL A 209 14.93 -34.38 1.61
N GLN A 210 15.60 -33.27 1.90
CA GLN A 210 17.03 -33.23 2.10
C GLN A 210 17.47 -34.12 3.28
N VAL A 211 16.77 -34.06 4.42
CA VAL A 211 17.09 -34.88 5.60
C VAL A 211 16.75 -36.35 5.37
N ILE A 212 15.61 -36.68 4.76
CA ILE A 212 15.20 -38.09 4.55
C ILE A 212 16.12 -38.79 3.54
N VAL A 213 16.49 -38.10 2.46
CA VAL A 213 17.25 -38.71 1.36
C VAL A 213 18.75 -38.67 1.61
N PHE A 214 19.26 -37.64 2.28
CA PHE A 214 20.69 -37.40 2.45
C PHE A 214 21.14 -37.26 3.91
N GLY A 215 20.27 -37.48 4.90
CA GLY A 215 20.58 -37.28 6.32
C GLY A 215 21.67 -38.20 6.87
N ASP A 216 21.66 -39.46 6.43
CA ASP A 216 22.62 -40.49 6.85
C ASP A 216 23.64 -40.83 5.74
N ALA A 217 23.58 -40.11 4.61
CA ALA A 217 24.38 -40.41 3.43
C ALA A 217 25.74 -39.71 3.48
N GLU A 218 26.81 -40.49 3.53
CA GLU A 218 28.18 -39.98 3.54
C GLU A 218 28.80 -39.93 2.13
N GLY A 219 29.73 -39.00 1.93
CA GLY A 219 30.46 -38.83 0.68
C GLY A 219 30.07 -37.59 -0.14
N THR A 220 30.98 -37.17 -1.01
CA THR A 220 30.87 -35.91 -1.78
C THR A 220 29.64 -35.85 -2.68
N GLY A 221 29.19 -36.99 -3.21
CA GLY A 221 27.97 -37.10 -4.02
C GLY A 221 26.69 -36.84 -3.23
N ALA A 222 26.61 -37.31 -1.98
CA ALA A 222 25.47 -37.05 -1.10
C ALA A 222 25.41 -35.57 -0.70
N THR A 223 26.55 -34.95 -0.38
CA THR A 223 26.63 -33.51 -0.10
C THR A 223 26.21 -32.68 -1.31
N ALA A 224 26.67 -33.02 -2.50
CA ALA A 224 26.28 -32.33 -3.74
C ALA A 224 24.78 -32.46 -4.01
N GLY A 225 24.20 -33.64 -3.81
CA GLY A 225 22.76 -33.88 -3.94
C GLY A 225 21.93 -33.06 -2.95
N ALA A 226 22.33 -33.03 -1.68
CA ALA A 226 21.67 -32.23 -0.64
C ALA A 226 21.70 -30.72 -0.95
N LEU A 227 22.84 -30.20 -1.41
CA LEU A 227 22.98 -28.81 -1.83
C LEU A 227 22.14 -28.48 -3.07
N ALA A 228 22.01 -29.42 -4.01
CA ALA A 228 21.16 -29.25 -5.19
C ALA A 228 19.68 -29.14 -4.79
N VAL A 229 19.20 -30.00 -3.87
CA VAL A 229 17.83 -29.95 -3.35
C VAL A 229 17.55 -28.64 -2.59
N ASP A 230 18.47 -28.19 -1.73
CA ASP A 230 18.32 -26.91 -1.03
C ASP A 230 18.27 -25.73 -2.02
N THR A 231 19.14 -25.75 -3.04
CA THR A 231 19.18 -24.71 -4.07
C THR A 231 17.88 -24.68 -4.87
N LEU A 232 17.37 -25.85 -5.27
CA LEU A 232 16.09 -25.96 -5.96
C LEU A 232 14.93 -25.43 -5.11
N GLY A 233 14.85 -25.85 -3.84
CA GLY A 233 13.82 -25.38 -2.92
C GLY A 233 13.85 -23.85 -2.74
N ARG A 234 15.04 -23.25 -2.70
CA ARG A 234 15.19 -21.79 -2.68
C ARG A 234 14.73 -21.14 -3.97
N ILE A 235 15.11 -21.66 -5.15
CA ILE A 235 14.69 -21.10 -6.43
C ILE A 235 13.16 -21.10 -6.54
N VAL A 236 12.53 -22.23 -6.19
CA VAL A 236 11.07 -22.37 -6.19
C VAL A 236 10.43 -21.38 -5.22
N SER A 237 10.94 -21.29 -3.99
CA SER A 237 10.41 -20.37 -2.97
C SER A 237 10.49 -18.90 -3.42
N TRP A 238 11.66 -18.47 -3.91
CA TRP A 238 11.88 -17.09 -4.33
C TRP A 238 11.11 -16.71 -5.59
N SER A 239 10.81 -17.68 -6.47
CA SER A 239 9.98 -17.46 -7.66
C SER A 239 8.54 -17.05 -7.31
N VAL A 240 8.04 -17.41 -6.12
CA VAL A 240 6.71 -17.03 -5.62
C VAL A 240 6.76 -15.76 -4.75
N VAL A 241 7.80 -15.60 -3.94
CA VAL A 241 7.95 -14.46 -3.03
C VAL A 241 8.15 -13.13 -3.77
N LEU A 242 9.04 -13.11 -4.77
CA LEU A 242 9.37 -11.89 -5.53
C LEU A 242 8.13 -11.21 -6.16
N PRO A 243 7.26 -11.93 -6.91
CA PRO A 243 6.07 -11.31 -7.49
C PRO A 243 5.04 -10.88 -6.46
N PHE A 244 4.96 -11.55 -5.31
CA PHE A 244 4.08 -11.12 -4.22
C PHE A 244 4.51 -9.75 -3.68
N ASP A 245 5.78 -9.58 -3.31
CA ASP A 245 6.29 -8.30 -2.78
C ASP A 245 6.14 -7.18 -3.81
N ALA A 246 6.45 -7.47 -5.07
CA ALA A 246 6.28 -6.54 -6.18
C ALA A 246 4.80 -6.12 -6.37
N GLY A 247 3.88 -7.08 -6.27
CA GLY A 247 2.44 -6.83 -6.33
C GLY A 247 1.95 -5.96 -5.17
N VAL A 248 2.42 -6.21 -3.95
CA VAL A 248 2.10 -5.36 -2.79
C VAL A 248 2.55 -3.92 -3.01
N ILE A 249 3.77 -3.69 -3.49
CA ILE A 249 4.28 -2.33 -3.77
C ILE A 249 3.43 -1.64 -4.84
N ALA A 250 3.11 -2.35 -5.93
CA ALA A 250 2.30 -1.81 -7.01
C ALA A 250 0.86 -1.48 -6.57
N LEU A 251 0.21 -2.38 -5.81
CA LEU A 251 -1.13 -2.13 -5.26
C LEU A 251 -1.12 -0.99 -4.24
N LEU A 252 -0.07 -0.90 -3.41
CA LEU A 252 0.07 0.19 -2.46
C LEU A 252 0.19 1.55 -3.19
N TYR A 253 0.89 1.61 -4.32
CA TYR A 253 0.92 2.81 -5.14
C TYR A 253 -0.48 3.19 -5.66
N VAL A 254 -1.23 2.22 -6.21
CA VAL A 254 -2.59 2.47 -6.72
C VAL A 254 -3.55 2.91 -5.61
N ASP A 255 -3.56 2.22 -4.46
CA ASP A 255 -4.39 2.57 -3.29
C ASP A 255 -4.12 4.01 -2.84
N ARG A 256 -2.84 4.41 -2.81
CA ARG A 256 -2.47 5.77 -2.40
C ARG A 256 -2.95 6.81 -3.38
N ARG A 257 -2.84 6.55 -4.67
CA ARG A 257 -3.30 7.48 -5.69
C ARG A 257 -4.82 7.63 -5.66
N MET A 258 -5.56 6.52 -5.54
CA MET A 258 -7.02 6.53 -5.37
C MET A 258 -7.44 7.31 -4.11
N ARG A 259 -6.90 6.99 -2.94
CA ARG A 259 -7.33 7.58 -1.67
C ARG A 259 -6.87 9.02 -1.44
N ARG A 260 -5.70 9.42 -1.95
CA ARG A 260 -5.16 10.77 -1.68
C ARG A 260 -5.51 11.80 -2.72
N GLU A 261 -5.62 11.37 -3.97
CA GLU A 261 -5.77 12.31 -5.09
C GLU A 261 -7.18 12.31 -5.61
N GLY A 262 -8.06 11.47 -5.06
CA GLY A 262 -9.44 11.35 -5.54
C GLY A 262 -9.47 10.82 -6.97
N PHE A 263 -8.51 9.97 -7.36
CA PHE A 263 -8.50 9.39 -8.70
C PHE A 263 -9.81 8.61 -8.97
N ASP A 264 -10.46 8.10 -7.92
CA ASP A 264 -11.81 7.53 -8.01
C ASP A 264 -12.88 8.57 -8.40
N LEU A 265 -12.75 9.82 -7.94
CA LEU A 265 -13.60 10.96 -8.34
C LEU A 265 -13.33 11.39 -9.78
N ASP A 266 -12.07 11.41 -10.21
CA ASP A 266 -11.70 11.73 -11.60
C ASP A 266 -12.24 10.67 -12.56
N LEU A 267 -12.13 9.38 -12.20
CA LEU A 267 -12.71 8.28 -12.96
C LEU A 267 -14.24 8.38 -13.06
N ARG A 268 -14.93 8.71 -11.95
CA ARG A 268 -16.38 8.92 -11.95
C ARG A 268 -16.79 10.13 -12.78
N THR A 269 -16.03 11.22 -12.72
CA THR A 269 -16.28 12.45 -13.48
C THR A 269 -16.03 12.24 -14.98
N ARG A 270 -15.08 11.38 -15.36
CA ARG A 270 -14.81 11.01 -16.77
C ARG A 270 -15.81 9.97 -17.30
N ALA A 271 -16.40 9.14 -16.44
CA ALA A 271 -17.43 8.17 -16.82
C ALA A 271 -18.86 8.78 -16.91
N ARG A 272 -19.17 9.81 -16.09
CA ARG A 272 -20.50 10.43 -16.00
C ARG A 272 -21.02 11.19 -17.25
N PRO A 273 -20.19 11.75 -18.16
CA PRO A 273 -20.68 12.41 -19.38
C PRO A 273 -21.35 11.43 -20.34
N ALA A 274 -21.08 10.12 -20.23
CA ALA A 274 -21.73 9.09 -21.04
C ALA A 274 -23.16 8.73 -20.56
N ALA A 275 -23.50 9.03 -19.29
CA ALA A 275 -24.79 8.65 -18.70
C ALA A 275 -25.82 9.79 -18.67
N GLN A 276 -25.42 11.03 -18.99
CA GLN A 276 -26.31 12.21 -19.02
C GLN A 276 -26.21 12.92 -20.38
N GLY A 277 -26.55 12.21 -21.46
CA GLY A 277 -26.62 12.72 -22.82
C GLY A 277 -27.99 12.53 -23.45
N GLY A 278 -29.06 12.93 -22.74
CA GLY A 278 -30.44 12.91 -23.24
C GLY A 278 -30.85 14.17 -24.03
N ALA A 279 -29.91 14.90 -24.62
CA ALA A 279 -30.22 16.04 -25.48
C ALA A 279 -29.52 15.88 -26.84
N PRO A 280 -30.21 16.12 -27.97
CA PRO A 280 -29.67 15.86 -29.30
C PRO A 280 -28.60 16.91 -29.63
N ALA A 281 -27.36 16.63 -29.26
CA ALA A 281 -26.22 17.32 -29.82
C ALA A 281 -25.98 16.77 -31.23
N ALA A 282 -26.23 17.62 -32.22
CA ALA A 282 -25.86 17.36 -33.60
C ALA A 282 -24.38 16.93 -33.69
N SER A 283 -24.17 15.78 -34.33
CA SER A 283 -22.91 15.31 -34.92
C SER A 283 -21.63 15.50 -34.09
N ALA A 284 -21.46 14.63 -33.08
CA ALA A 284 -20.14 14.15 -32.68
C ALA A 284 -20.17 12.62 -32.78
N PRO A 285 -19.15 11.95 -33.35
CA PRO A 285 -19.17 10.49 -33.48
C PRO A 285 -19.13 9.88 -32.08
N ALA A 286 -20.22 9.24 -31.68
CA ALA A 286 -20.48 8.80 -30.32
C ALA A 286 -19.79 7.49 -29.92
N ASP A 287 -19.04 6.84 -30.81
CA ASP A 287 -18.42 5.53 -30.52
C ASP A 287 -16.90 5.56 -30.27
N GLY A 288 -16.23 6.72 -30.42
CA GLY A 288 -14.76 6.76 -30.34
C GLY A 288 -14.16 6.89 -28.93
N ARG A 289 -14.92 7.41 -27.94
CA ARG A 289 -14.33 7.90 -26.68
C ARG A 289 -14.14 6.81 -25.61
N ALA A 290 -15.03 5.83 -25.57
CA ALA A 290 -14.86 4.64 -24.73
C ALA A 290 -13.69 3.80 -25.25
N ASP A 291 -13.59 3.68 -26.58
CA ASP A 291 -12.47 3.05 -27.27
C ASP A 291 -11.16 3.82 -27.09
N GLU A 292 -11.21 5.15 -27.02
CA GLU A 292 -10.04 6.02 -26.75
C GLU A 292 -9.53 5.85 -25.31
N VAL A 293 -10.42 5.75 -24.30
CA VAL A 293 -10.02 5.46 -22.92
C VAL A 293 -9.50 4.02 -22.75
N ALA A 294 -10.09 3.07 -23.50
CA ALA A 294 -9.64 1.68 -23.56
C ALA A 294 -8.37 1.49 -24.42
N SER A 295 -7.97 2.50 -25.20
CA SER A 295 -6.73 2.50 -25.97
C SER A 295 -5.52 2.58 -25.03
N ASP A 296 -4.37 2.08 -25.50
CA ASP A 296 -3.15 2.08 -24.68
C ASP A 296 -2.74 3.50 -24.26
N ASP A 297 -2.91 4.49 -25.14
CA ASP A 297 -2.53 5.88 -24.85
C ASP A 297 -3.51 6.54 -23.86
N GLY A 298 -4.82 6.30 -24.02
CA GLY A 298 -5.83 6.75 -23.06
C GLY A 298 -5.63 6.19 -21.66
N PHE A 299 -5.22 4.92 -21.55
CA PHE A 299 -4.85 4.32 -20.26
C PHE A 299 -3.77 5.15 -19.56
N PHE A 300 -2.66 5.46 -20.22
CA PHE A 300 -1.57 6.18 -19.56
C PHE A 300 -1.88 7.66 -19.32
N ASP A 301 -2.74 8.27 -20.12
CA ASP A 301 -3.15 9.65 -19.94
C ASP A 301 -4.04 9.82 -18.69
N LEU A 302 -4.80 8.79 -18.28
CA LEU A 302 -5.43 8.75 -16.96
C LEU A 302 -4.42 8.88 -15.81
N TRP A 303 -3.22 8.32 -15.98
CA TRP A 303 -2.19 8.31 -14.95
C TRP A 303 -1.21 9.49 -15.05
N ARG A 304 -1.32 10.37 -16.05
CA ARG A 304 -0.51 11.59 -16.05
C ARG A 304 -1.04 12.59 -15.02
N PRO A 305 -0.16 13.35 -14.33
CA PRO A 305 -0.62 14.47 -13.52
C PRO A 305 -1.26 15.52 -14.45
N ASP A 306 -2.53 15.85 -14.23
CA ASP A 306 -3.24 16.83 -15.06
C ASP A 306 -2.54 18.20 -14.99
N PRO A 307 -2.17 18.82 -16.14
CA PRO A 307 -1.61 20.17 -16.15
C PRO A 307 -2.59 21.24 -15.64
N ILE A 308 -3.88 20.90 -15.52
CA ILE A 308 -4.96 21.79 -15.08
C ILE A 308 -4.80 22.17 -13.59
N VAL A 309 -4.31 21.25 -12.74
CA VAL A 309 -4.17 21.52 -11.29
C VAL A 309 -2.96 22.41 -10.99
N ALA A 310 -1.93 22.39 -11.83
CA ALA A 310 -0.74 23.24 -11.65
C ALA A 310 -1.01 24.75 -11.85
N ARG A 311 -2.10 25.14 -12.52
CA ARG A 311 -2.50 26.56 -12.68
C ARG A 311 -3.31 27.12 -11.52
N ALA A 312 -3.77 26.29 -10.58
CA ALA A 312 -4.52 26.74 -9.42
C ALA A 312 -3.59 27.26 -8.30
N ARG A 313 -2.69 28.20 -8.60
CA ARG A 313 -2.25 29.18 -7.60
C ARG A 313 -3.25 30.33 -7.67
N PRO A 314 -4.10 30.58 -6.65
CA PRO A 314 -4.95 31.75 -6.68
C PRO A 314 -4.07 32.98 -6.45
N SER A 315 -3.68 33.67 -7.52
CA SER A 315 -3.04 34.99 -7.44
C SER A 315 -4.05 36.11 -7.11
N ARG A 316 -5.30 35.78 -6.84
CA ARG A 316 -6.31 36.70 -6.30
C ARG A 316 -7.39 35.94 -5.54
N PRO A 317 -7.80 36.38 -4.34
CA PRO A 317 -9.04 35.90 -3.76
C PRO A 317 -10.20 36.26 -4.71
N PRO A 318 -11.16 35.35 -4.95
CA PRO A 318 -12.34 35.67 -5.74
C PRO A 318 -13.12 36.80 -5.05
N LYS A 319 -13.58 37.79 -5.83
CA LYS A 319 -14.54 38.80 -5.32
C LYS A 319 -15.74 38.04 -4.72
N PRO A 320 -16.22 38.42 -3.52
CA PRO A 320 -17.43 37.82 -2.98
C PRO A 320 -18.59 38.05 -3.96
N PRO A 321 -19.50 37.08 -4.13
CA PRO A 321 -20.65 37.23 -5.00
C PRO A 321 -21.50 38.42 -4.53
N VAL A 322 -21.92 39.26 -5.47
CA VAL A 322 -22.93 40.29 -5.21
C VAL A 322 -24.22 39.57 -4.84
N TYR A 323 -24.71 39.79 -3.63
CA TYR A 323 -25.95 39.19 -3.15
C TYR A 323 -27.13 39.87 -3.86
N ILE A 324 -27.79 39.16 -4.77
CA ILE A 324 -29.10 39.56 -5.29
C ILE A 324 -30.12 38.96 -4.30
N PRO A 325 -30.93 39.76 -3.59
CA PRO A 325 -31.98 39.23 -2.72
C PRO A 325 -32.97 38.40 -3.55
N LEU A 326 -33.24 37.18 -3.11
CA LEU A 326 -34.30 36.34 -3.68
C LEU A 326 -35.66 37.05 -3.53
N PRO A 327 -36.53 37.05 -4.56
CA PRO A 327 -37.92 37.46 -4.38
C PRO A 327 -38.62 36.52 -3.37
N PRO A 328 -39.62 37.01 -2.62
CA PRO A 328 -40.32 36.20 -1.63
C PRO A 328 -40.95 34.94 -2.28
N PRO A 329 -41.02 33.82 -1.56
CA PRO A 329 -41.55 32.57 -2.10
C PRO A 329 -43.03 32.74 -2.48
N VAL A 330 -43.37 32.27 -3.70
CA VAL A 330 -44.75 32.18 -4.18
C VAL A 330 -45.49 31.14 -3.32
N PRO A 331 -46.69 31.44 -2.79
CA PRO A 331 -47.47 30.47 -2.03
C PRO A 331 -47.81 29.25 -2.88
N PRO A 332 -47.85 28.04 -2.29
CA PRO A 332 -48.11 26.81 -3.05
C PRO A 332 -49.50 26.83 -3.69
N PRO A 333 -49.69 26.21 -4.88
CA PRO A 333 -50.99 26.09 -5.51
C PRO A 333 -51.95 25.32 -4.59
N GLN A 334 -53.19 25.80 -4.48
CA GLN A 334 -54.21 25.16 -3.67
C GLN A 334 -54.46 23.72 -4.18
N PRO A 335 -54.57 22.72 -3.29
CA PRO A 335 -54.84 21.35 -3.69
C PRO A 335 -56.26 21.25 -4.28
N PRO A 336 -56.46 20.42 -5.32
CA PRO A 336 -57.78 20.19 -5.90
C PRO A 336 -58.75 19.58 -4.87
N PRO A 337 -60.07 19.80 -5.00
CA PRO A 337 -61.06 19.33 -4.04
C PRO A 337 -60.98 17.81 -3.84
N GLN A 338 -60.83 17.40 -2.58
CA GLN A 338 -60.67 16.00 -2.19
C GLN A 338 -61.98 15.24 -2.37
N PHE A 339 -61.95 14.16 -3.15
CA PHE A 339 -63.04 13.19 -3.26
C PHE A 339 -63.29 12.53 -1.89
N GLN A 340 -64.51 12.69 -1.37
CA GLN A 340 -64.98 12.06 -0.14
C GLN A 340 -65.06 10.53 -0.28
N PRO A 341 -64.40 9.74 0.58
CA PRO A 341 -64.60 8.30 0.63
C PRO A 341 -65.93 7.95 1.31
N TYR A 342 -66.62 6.93 0.79
CA TYR A 342 -67.88 6.42 1.31
C TYR A 342 -67.78 5.92 2.77
N LEU A 343 -68.68 6.47 3.61
CA LEU A 343 -69.34 5.91 4.79
C LEU A 343 -68.76 4.62 5.42
N GLN A 344 -68.16 4.75 6.61
CA GLN A 344 -68.14 3.68 7.62
C GLN A 344 -69.37 3.81 8.52
N PRO A 345 -70.15 2.74 8.76
CA PRO A 345 -71.30 2.81 9.66
C PRO A 345 -70.86 2.96 11.14
N PRO A 346 -71.66 3.63 11.99
CA PRO A 346 -71.28 3.96 13.36
C PRO A 346 -71.18 2.71 14.24
N GLN A 347 -70.04 2.55 14.93
CA GLN A 347 -69.90 1.59 16.01
C GLN A 347 -70.61 2.13 17.27
N ALA A 348 -71.49 1.32 17.86
CA ALA A 348 -72.21 1.66 19.07
C ALA A 348 -71.27 1.68 20.29
N GLN A 349 -71.23 2.82 20.99
CA GLN A 349 -70.45 3.01 22.21
C GLN A 349 -71.38 2.83 23.44
N PRO A 350 -70.98 2.07 24.48
CA PRO A 350 -71.83 1.76 25.63
C PRO A 350 -72.10 3.00 26.52
N PRO A 351 -73.24 3.03 27.23
CA PRO A 351 -73.69 4.21 27.99
C PRO A 351 -72.81 4.51 29.22
N ALA A 352 -72.56 5.79 29.45
CA ALA A 352 -71.84 6.32 30.61
C ALA A 352 -72.72 6.35 31.88
N PRO A 353 -72.13 6.20 33.09
CA PRO A 353 -72.87 6.21 34.35
C PRO A 353 -73.40 7.61 34.74
N PRO A 354 -74.52 7.70 35.49
CA PRO A 354 -75.16 8.97 35.84
C PRO A 354 -74.31 9.80 36.82
N GLY A 355 -74.09 11.07 36.46
CA GLY A 355 -73.50 12.10 37.32
C GLY A 355 -74.53 12.75 38.28
N PRO A 356 -74.05 13.44 39.33
CA PRO A 356 -74.89 13.92 40.45
C PRO A 356 -75.85 15.07 40.10
N PRO A 357 -76.97 15.23 40.84
CA PRO A 357 -78.01 16.20 40.55
C PRO A 357 -77.53 17.66 40.73
N ALA A 358 -77.92 18.51 39.77
CA ALA A 358 -77.62 19.93 39.75
C ALA A 358 -78.47 20.73 40.77
N PRO A 359 -77.92 21.78 41.41
CA PRO A 359 -78.61 22.60 42.40
C PRO A 359 -79.71 23.47 41.77
N GLN A 360 -80.84 23.59 42.50
CA GLN A 360 -82.03 24.34 42.11
C GLN A 360 -81.75 25.84 42.01
N ALA A 361 -82.16 26.46 40.89
CA ALA A 361 -82.12 27.90 40.72
C ALA A 361 -83.22 28.59 41.58
N PRO A 362 -82.95 29.77 42.16
CA PRO A 362 -83.94 30.52 42.95
C PRO A 362 -85.15 30.95 42.11
N GLN A 363 -86.33 30.81 42.71
CA GLN A 363 -87.63 31.19 42.14
C GLN A 363 -87.69 32.70 41.83
N GLN A 364 -88.11 33.06 40.61
CA GLN A 364 -88.53 34.42 40.29
C GLN A 364 -89.92 34.68 40.90
N PRO A 365 -90.10 35.77 41.68
CA PRO A 365 -91.45 36.22 42.02
C PRO A 365 -92.14 36.89 40.82
N PRO A 366 -93.49 36.86 40.77
CA PRO A 366 -94.26 37.17 39.58
C PRO A 366 -94.78 38.61 39.58
N GLN A 367 -95.64 38.89 38.59
CA GLN A 367 -96.58 40.01 38.50
C GLN A 367 -95.99 41.26 37.81
N THR A 368 -96.68 41.99 36.94
CA THR A 368 -98.08 42.00 36.51
C THR A 368 -98.18 42.93 35.31
N TRP A 369 -98.89 42.46 34.28
CA TRP A 369 -99.98 43.08 33.51
C TRP A 369 -100.14 44.60 33.33
N THR A 370 -100.88 44.88 32.24
CA THR A 370 -101.57 46.11 31.80
C THR A 370 -100.67 47.02 30.96
N SER A 371 -101.08 47.62 29.84
CA SER A 371 -102.36 48.04 29.25
C SER A 371 -101.97 48.47 27.80
N THR A 372 -102.74 48.50 26.73
CA THR A 372 -104.13 48.25 26.32
C THR A 372 -104.05 47.98 24.81
#